data_AF-A0A512LAN9-F1
#
_entry.id   AF-A0A512LAN9-F1
#
_cell.length_a   1.000
_cell.length_b   1.000
_cell.length_c   1.000
_cell.angle_alpha   90.00
_cell.angle_beta   90.00
_cell.angle_gamma   90.00
#
_symmetry.space_group_name_H-M   'P 1'
#
loop_
_entity.id
_entity.type
_entity.pdbx_description
1 polymer ?
#
loop_
_entity_poly.entity_id
_entity_poly.type
_entity_poly.pdbx_seq_one_letter_code
_entity_poly.pdbx_strand_id
1 'polypeptide(L)'
;MEEANMTTQDSWNESSEVAKVRRPGWGDLYLKEDWWAIWIGIGIMVIAVLLFANGSTFLKSLAINPGGLKWTSFGQLTDHFSQHAGMYSLQFVTWLVVFGVTTHIMGIKLSQFVPSFVFLYIMAIIMFAIAGWANAAQFNLEPPLVALVVGLVIANFVKLPRWMDAAFRVEYFIKLGIVLLGATFPITLVLTAGPVAIAQATIISLVTCTTIYFLGTRVFGLDRKLAAVLGVGGSVCGVSASMAIAASVGAKKDHL
;
A
#
# COMPACT_ATOMS: atom_id res chain seq x y z
N MET A 1 -39.69 -5.66 -21.11
CA MET A 1 -39.55 -6.15 -22.50
C MET A 1 -38.84 -5.07 -23.28
N GLU A 2 -37.50 -5.04 -23.20
CA GLU A 2 -36.60 -4.32 -24.11
C GLU A 2 -35.17 -4.85 -23.85
N GLU A 3 -35.02 -6.18 -23.81
CA GLU A 3 -33.73 -6.84 -24.04
C GLU A 3 -33.70 -7.18 -25.53
N ALA A 4 -32.90 -6.47 -26.33
CA ALA A 4 -32.27 -7.02 -27.52
C ALA A 4 -31.33 -5.98 -28.17
N ASN A 5 -30.18 -6.47 -28.61
CA ASN A 5 -29.19 -5.84 -29.49
C ASN A 5 -28.09 -4.97 -28.87
N MET A 6 -27.34 -5.53 -27.91
CA MET A 6 -25.88 -5.36 -27.97
C MET A 6 -25.33 -6.50 -28.82
N THR A 7 -24.85 -6.17 -30.01
CA THR A 7 -24.27 -7.17 -30.91
C THR A 7 -22.89 -7.57 -30.41
N THR A 8 -22.52 -8.83 -30.60
CA THR A 8 -21.24 -9.39 -30.17
C THR A 8 -20.05 -8.54 -30.63
N GLN A 9 -20.15 -7.86 -31.78
CA GLN A 9 -19.14 -6.92 -32.31
C GLN A 9 -18.83 -5.72 -31.41
N ASP A 10 -19.79 -5.20 -30.66
CA ASP A 10 -19.58 -4.05 -29.76
C ASP A 10 -18.69 -4.45 -28.57
N SER A 11 -18.85 -5.68 -28.07
CA SER A 11 -17.99 -6.24 -27.02
C SER A 11 -16.55 -6.53 -27.48
N TRP A 12 -16.34 -6.77 -28.78
CA TRP A 12 -15.01 -6.93 -29.37
C TRP A 12 -14.31 -5.59 -29.58
N ASN A 13 -15.06 -4.50 -29.84
CA ASN A 13 -14.48 -3.17 -30.03
C ASN A 13 -13.94 -2.56 -28.71
N GLU A 14 -14.57 -2.81 -27.56
CA GLU A 14 -13.99 -2.42 -26.27
C GLU A 14 -12.75 -3.26 -25.89
N SER A 15 -12.68 -4.51 -26.36
CA SER A 15 -11.52 -5.38 -26.13
C SER A 15 -10.31 -5.06 -27.01
N SER A 16 -10.49 -4.27 -28.08
CA SER A 16 -9.42 -3.85 -29.00
C SER A 16 -8.86 -2.46 -28.69
N GLU A 17 -9.45 -1.69 -27.78
CA GLU A 17 -8.80 -0.53 -27.14
C GLU A 17 -7.84 -0.96 -26.01
N VAL A 18 -7.00 -1.95 -26.29
CA VAL A 18 -5.77 -2.17 -25.54
C VAL A 18 -4.89 -0.95 -25.77
N ALA A 19 -5.01 0.00 -24.83
CA ALA A 19 -4.12 1.11 -24.54
C ALA A 19 -3.06 1.38 -25.62
N LYS A 20 -3.35 2.32 -26.52
CA LYS A 20 -2.28 3.02 -27.24
C LYS A 20 -1.27 3.52 -26.19
N VAL A 21 -0.10 2.88 -26.15
CA VAL A 21 1.02 3.32 -25.31
C VAL A 21 1.46 4.69 -25.85
N ARG A 22 0.87 5.74 -25.30
CA ARG A 22 1.21 7.13 -25.60
C ARG A 22 2.64 7.35 -25.09
N ARG A 23 3.53 7.80 -25.97
CA ARG A 23 4.91 8.17 -25.60
C ARG A 23 4.83 9.22 -24.47
N PRO A 24 5.50 9.05 -23.33
CA PRO A 24 5.39 10.01 -22.25
C PRO A 24 5.98 11.34 -22.70
N GLY A 25 5.15 12.38 -22.75
CA GLY A 25 5.62 13.75 -22.87
C GLY A 25 6.29 14.15 -21.55
N TRP A 26 7.21 15.11 -21.57
CA TRP A 26 7.89 15.58 -20.35
C TRP A 26 6.91 16.16 -19.32
N GLY A 27 5.73 16.62 -19.76
CA GLY A 27 4.60 16.99 -18.87
C GLY A 27 3.89 15.80 -18.22
N ASP A 28 3.88 14.61 -18.84
CA ASP A 28 3.31 13.39 -18.24
C ASP A 28 4.16 12.86 -17.08
N LEU A 29 5.43 13.26 -16.99
CA LEU A 29 6.31 12.96 -15.86
C LEU A 29 5.96 13.78 -14.61
N TYR A 30 5.34 14.96 -14.78
CA TYR A 30 5.07 15.89 -13.67
C TYR A 30 3.62 15.79 -13.16
N LEU A 31 2.70 15.22 -13.93
CA LEU A 31 1.28 15.10 -13.57
C LEU A 31 0.85 13.70 -13.12
N LYS A 32 1.67 12.66 -13.33
CA LYS A 32 1.34 11.30 -12.88
C LYS A 32 1.70 11.11 -11.40
N GLU A 33 0.77 10.51 -10.66
CA GLU A 33 0.87 10.21 -9.23
C GLU A 33 2.17 9.46 -8.87
N ASP A 34 2.64 8.63 -9.80
CA ASP A 34 3.80 7.75 -9.68
C ASP A 34 5.10 8.51 -9.45
N TRP A 35 5.29 9.64 -10.13
CA TRP A 35 6.52 10.42 -10.03
C TRP A 35 6.56 11.30 -8.79
N TRP A 36 5.40 11.82 -8.37
CA TRP A 36 5.32 12.60 -7.12
C TRP A 36 5.61 11.74 -5.90
N ALA A 37 5.18 10.47 -5.88
CA ALA A 37 5.54 9.55 -4.80
C ALA A 37 7.06 9.38 -4.67
N ILE A 38 7.78 9.28 -5.80
CA ILE A 38 9.24 9.14 -5.85
C ILE A 38 9.93 10.43 -5.39
N TRP A 39 9.56 11.58 -5.96
CA TRP A 39 10.16 12.88 -5.60
C TRP A 39 9.98 13.21 -4.12
N ILE A 40 8.78 12.97 -3.58
CA ILE A 40 8.50 13.20 -2.17
C ILE A 40 9.30 12.20 -1.31
N GLY A 41 9.33 10.93 -1.67
CA GLY A 41 10.13 9.92 -0.94
C GLY A 41 11.61 10.30 -0.86
N ILE A 42 12.21 10.69 -1.99
CA ILE A 42 13.61 11.17 -2.04
C ILE A 42 13.77 12.48 -1.27
N GLY A 43 12.83 13.42 -1.41
CA GLY A 43 12.85 14.69 -0.68
C GLY A 43 12.83 14.49 0.84
N ILE A 44 11.93 13.65 1.34
CA ILE A 44 11.87 13.25 2.75
C ILE A 44 13.18 12.60 3.18
N MET A 45 13.74 11.70 2.36
CA MET A 45 15.02 11.04 2.67
C MET A 45 16.17 12.05 2.80
N VAL A 46 16.31 12.99 1.86
CA VAL A 46 17.36 14.02 1.91
C VAL A 46 17.17 14.92 3.13
N ILE A 47 15.93 15.37 3.40
CA ILE A 47 15.61 16.18 4.60
C ILE A 47 15.97 15.40 5.86
N ALA A 48 15.64 14.10 5.92
CA ALA A 48 15.97 13.27 7.08
C ALA A 48 17.49 13.15 7.29
N VAL A 49 18.27 12.96 6.22
CA VAL A 49 19.73 12.91 6.30
C VAL A 49 20.31 14.25 6.76
N LEU A 50 19.81 15.37 6.24
CA LEU A 50 20.23 16.71 6.66
C LEU A 50 19.90 16.98 8.13
N LEU A 51 18.68 16.63 8.56
CA LEU A 51 18.26 16.76 9.94
C LEU A 51 19.10 15.90 10.89
N PHE A 52 19.46 14.68 10.46
CA PHE A 52 20.34 13.80 11.21
C PHE A 52 21.77 14.35 11.29
N ALA A 53 22.32 14.84 10.19
CA ALA A 53 23.65 15.45 10.13
C ALA A 53 23.77 16.70 11.02
N ASN A 54 22.69 17.46 11.17
CA ASN A 54 22.60 18.61 12.08
C ASN A 54 22.29 18.22 13.54
N GLY A 55 22.29 16.94 13.89
CA GLY A 55 22.06 16.45 15.26
C GLY A 55 20.64 16.65 15.79
N SER A 56 19.66 16.91 14.92
CA SER A 56 18.29 17.19 15.36
C SER A 56 17.58 15.95 15.91
N THR A 57 16.86 16.11 17.02
CA THR A 57 16.04 15.05 17.64
C THR A 57 14.61 14.99 17.06
N PHE A 58 14.31 15.84 16.07
CA PHE A 58 13.00 15.97 15.45
C PHE A 58 12.49 14.65 14.85
N LEU A 59 13.36 13.93 14.13
CA LEU A 59 13.00 12.64 13.51
C LEU A 59 12.65 11.56 14.53
N LYS A 60 13.37 11.51 15.66
CA LYS A 60 13.08 10.57 16.75
C LYS A 60 11.75 10.89 17.42
N SER A 61 11.41 12.18 17.52
CA SER A 61 10.14 12.64 18.09
C SER A 61 8.94 12.35 17.19
N LEU A 62 9.16 12.17 15.88
CA LEU A 62 8.14 11.75 14.92
C LEU A 62 7.89 10.24 14.89
N ALA A 63 8.86 9.43 15.33
CA ALA A 63 8.85 7.97 15.19
C ALA A 63 8.06 7.27 16.30
N ILE A 64 6.91 7.82 16.70
CA ILE A 64 6.08 7.26 17.75
C ILE A 64 5.07 6.30 17.14
N ASN A 65 4.95 5.13 17.77
CA ASN A 65 4.04 4.09 17.35
C ASN A 65 3.47 3.39 18.59
N PRO A 66 2.13 3.34 18.77
CA PRO A 66 1.52 2.60 19.88
C PRO A 66 1.79 1.09 19.81
N GLY A 67 2.12 0.55 18.64
CA GLY A 67 2.48 -0.86 18.43
C GLY A 67 3.77 -1.30 19.13
N GLY A 68 4.67 -0.37 19.46
CA GLY A 68 5.94 -0.68 20.14
C GLY A 68 5.80 -0.97 21.64
N LEU A 69 4.64 -0.65 22.24
CA LEU A 69 4.44 -0.71 23.69
C LEU A 69 4.21 -2.12 24.23
N LYS A 70 3.77 -3.07 23.38
CA LYS A 70 3.41 -4.45 23.77
C LYS A 70 2.55 -4.48 25.04
N TRP A 71 1.46 -3.71 25.03
CA TRP A 71 0.68 -3.45 26.24
C TRP A 71 -0.07 -4.71 26.69
N THR A 72 -0.22 -4.88 28.01
CA THR A 72 -0.99 -5.99 28.62
C THR A 72 -2.28 -5.51 29.28
N SER A 73 -2.36 -4.21 29.61
CA SER A 73 -3.51 -3.56 30.24
C SER A 73 -3.89 -2.27 29.50
N PHE A 74 -5.20 -2.01 29.38
CA PHE A 74 -5.72 -0.78 28.76
C PHE A 74 -5.20 0.50 29.43
N GLY A 75 -4.86 0.45 30.73
CA GLY A 75 -4.28 1.59 31.45
C GLY A 75 -2.91 2.02 30.90
N GLN A 76 -2.08 1.08 30.45
CA GLN A 76 -0.77 1.40 29.86
C GLN A 76 -0.92 2.09 28.51
N LEU A 77 -1.95 1.72 27.74
CA LEU A 77 -2.25 2.33 26.46
C LEU A 77 -2.74 3.78 26.65
N THR A 78 -3.60 4.01 27.64
CA THR A 78 -4.10 5.37 27.97
C THR A 78 -3.00 6.27 28.52
N ASP A 79 -2.12 5.73 29.38
CA ASP A 79 -0.99 6.47 29.92
C ASP A 79 -0.01 6.88 28.83
N HIS A 80 0.34 5.96 27.92
CA HIS A 80 1.21 6.24 26.78
C HIS A 80 0.61 7.29 25.84
N PHE A 81 -0.70 7.24 25.58
CA PHE A 81 -1.37 8.23 24.75
C PHE A 81 -1.38 9.61 25.41
N SER A 82 -1.62 9.67 26.73
CA SER A 82 -1.63 10.93 27.48
C SER A 82 -0.25 11.58 27.57
N GLN A 83 0.81 10.80 27.79
CA GLN A 83 2.18 11.29 27.90
C GLN A 83 2.79 11.70 26.56
N HIS A 84 2.27 11.16 25.45
CA HIS A 84 2.82 11.40 24.11
C HIS A 84 1.84 12.11 23.17
N ALA A 85 0.73 12.63 23.68
CA ALA A 85 -0.29 13.35 22.91
C ALA A 85 0.30 14.47 22.04
N GLY A 86 1.25 15.24 22.60
CA GLY A 86 1.94 16.29 21.86
C GLY A 86 2.72 15.77 20.66
N MET A 87 3.37 14.61 20.78
CA MET A 87 4.16 14.04 19.70
C MET A 87 3.31 13.34 18.64
N TYR A 88 2.19 12.72 19.02
CA TYR A 88 1.17 12.26 18.06
C TYR A 88 0.60 13.42 17.24
N SER A 89 0.31 14.55 17.89
CA SER A 89 -0.19 15.74 17.19
C SER A 89 0.85 16.30 16.19
N LEU A 90 2.13 16.27 16.57
CA LEU A 90 3.23 16.73 15.72
C LEU A 90 3.46 15.78 14.54
N GLN A 91 3.37 14.46 14.76
CA GLN A 91 3.42 13.46 13.70
C GLN A 91 2.25 13.64 12.72
N PHE A 92 1.03 13.83 13.23
CA PHE A 92 -0.16 14.11 12.42
C PHE A 92 0.03 15.35 11.55
N VAL A 93 0.42 16.49 12.15
CA VAL A 93 0.62 17.75 11.42
C VAL A 93 1.72 17.60 10.36
N THR A 94 2.81 16.91 10.67
CA THR A 94 3.90 16.73 9.71
C THR A 94 3.43 15.95 8.48
N TRP A 95 2.76 14.81 8.68
CA TRP A 95 2.24 14.02 7.57
C TRP A 95 1.10 14.72 6.82
N LEU A 96 0.24 15.46 7.52
CA LEU A 96 -0.80 16.30 6.91
C LEU A 96 -0.17 17.34 5.99
N VAL A 97 0.92 18.01 6.40
CA VAL A 97 1.61 19.00 5.57
C VAL A 97 2.27 18.33 4.38
N VAL A 98 3.01 17.24 4.57
CA VAL A 98 3.70 16.53 3.49
C VAL A 98 2.70 16.04 2.43
N PHE A 99 1.65 15.32 2.84
CA PHE A 99 0.66 14.80 1.91
C PHE A 99 -0.31 15.88 1.41
N GLY A 100 -0.61 16.89 2.23
CA GLY A 100 -1.42 18.05 1.85
C GLY A 100 -0.78 18.88 0.75
N VAL A 101 0.52 19.19 0.86
CA VAL A 101 1.27 19.88 -0.20
C VAL A 101 1.28 19.03 -1.47
N THR A 102 1.55 17.73 -1.34
CA THR A 102 1.60 16.85 -2.53
C THR A 102 0.23 16.77 -3.22
N THR A 103 -0.85 16.58 -2.47
CA THR A 103 -2.22 16.49 -3.02
C THR A 103 -2.69 17.81 -3.61
N HIS A 104 -2.28 18.94 -3.05
CA HIS A 104 -2.53 20.27 -3.62
C HIS A 104 -1.87 20.42 -5.00
N ILE A 105 -0.62 19.99 -5.13
CA ILE A 105 0.11 20.04 -6.42
C ILE A 105 -0.52 19.08 -7.45
N MET A 106 -1.08 17.96 -6.98
CA MET A 106 -1.85 17.01 -7.82
C MET A 106 -3.25 17.51 -8.19
N GLY A 107 -3.63 18.75 -7.83
CA GLY A 107 -4.91 19.36 -8.20
C GLY A 107 -6.12 18.90 -7.37
N ILE A 108 -5.90 18.21 -6.26
CA ILE A 108 -6.98 17.78 -5.35
C ILE A 108 -7.37 18.93 -4.43
N LYS A 109 -8.67 19.08 -4.19
CA LYS A 109 -9.19 20.05 -3.21
C LYS A 109 -8.77 19.64 -1.81
N LEU A 110 -7.97 20.50 -1.16
CA LEU A 110 -7.45 20.25 0.19
C LEU A 110 -8.58 20.08 1.23
N SER A 111 -9.71 20.76 1.02
CA SER A 111 -10.90 20.65 1.87
C SER A 111 -11.55 19.26 1.88
N GLN A 112 -11.32 18.45 0.84
CA GLN A 112 -11.77 17.05 0.78
C GLN A 112 -10.68 16.08 1.28
N PHE A 113 -9.40 16.44 1.08
CA PHE A 113 -8.29 15.60 1.52
C PHE A 113 -8.12 15.56 3.04
N VAL A 114 -8.18 16.71 3.72
CA VAL A 114 -7.98 16.82 5.18
C VAL A 114 -8.90 15.91 5.99
N PRO A 115 -10.24 15.93 5.82
CA PRO A 115 -11.11 15.06 6.63
C PRO A 115 -10.84 13.58 6.36
N SER A 116 -10.50 13.21 5.12
CA SER A 116 -10.22 11.82 4.75
C SER A 116 -8.90 11.34 5.34
N PHE A 117 -7.89 12.21 5.35
CA PHE A 117 -6.61 11.93 5.99
C PHE A 117 -6.73 11.80 7.52
N VAL A 118 -7.53 12.65 8.17
CA VAL A 118 -7.82 12.54 9.61
C VAL A 118 -8.40 11.17 9.94
N PHE A 119 -9.41 10.73 9.17
CA PHE A 119 -10.02 9.42 9.36
C PHE A 119 -9.01 8.28 9.19
N LEU A 120 -8.23 8.31 8.11
CA LEU A 120 -7.18 7.31 7.85
C LEU A 120 -6.12 7.26 8.96
N TYR A 121 -5.67 8.42 9.44
CA TYR A 121 -4.66 8.50 10.49
C TYR A 121 -5.17 7.94 11.82
N ILE A 122 -6.40 8.28 12.21
CA ILE A 122 -7.04 7.71 13.40
C ILE A 122 -7.17 6.19 13.27
N MET A 123 -7.63 5.72 12.11
CA MET A 123 -7.76 4.29 11.86
C MET A 123 -6.41 3.58 11.94
N ALA A 124 -5.35 4.18 11.37
CA ALA A 124 -4.00 3.65 11.46
C ALA A 124 -3.51 3.55 12.91
N ILE A 125 -3.70 4.59 13.74
CA ILE A 125 -3.37 4.55 15.17
C ILE A 125 -4.11 3.40 15.87
N ILE A 126 -5.41 3.24 15.60
CA ILE A 126 -6.21 2.16 16.18
C ILE A 126 -5.64 0.79 15.76
N MET A 127 -5.33 0.59 14.48
CA MET A 127 -4.75 -0.68 14.00
C MET A 127 -3.40 -0.97 14.66
N PHE A 128 -2.52 0.02 14.77
CA PHE A 128 -1.24 -0.13 15.45
C PHE A 128 -1.40 -0.37 16.96
N ALA A 129 -2.40 0.24 17.61
CA ALA A 129 -2.70 -0.02 19.00
C ALA A 129 -3.20 -1.45 19.22
N ILE A 130 -4.08 -1.96 18.35
CA ILE A 130 -4.57 -3.34 18.40
C ILE A 130 -3.42 -4.34 18.17
N ALA A 131 -2.60 -4.10 17.13
CA ALA A 131 -1.43 -4.93 16.83
C ALA A 131 -0.34 -4.86 17.93
N GLY A 132 -0.34 -3.78 18.73
CA GLY A 132 0.57 -3.58 19.87
C GLY A 132 0.21 -4.37 21.13
N TRP A 133 -0.76 -5.28 21.08
CA TRP A 133 -1.12 -6.10 22.23
C TRP A 133 -0.03 -7.15 22.52
N ALA A 134 0.32 -7.40 23.79
CA ALA A 134 1.42 -8.29 24.15
C ALA A 134 1.31 -9.72 23.57
N ASN A 135 0.08 -10.23 23.44
CA ASN A 135 -0.20 -11.55 22.86
C ASN A 135 -0.35 -11.51 21.33
N ALA A 136 -0.37 -10.33 20.69
CA ALA A 136 -0.52 -10.19 19.24
C ALA A 136 0.58 -10.94 18.47
N ALA A 137 1.80 -10.96 19.00
CA ALA A 137 2.93 -11.66 18.41
C ALA A 137 2.73 -13.20 18.37
N GLN A 138 1.98 -13.78 19.32
CA GLN A 138 1.70 -15.22 19.30
C GLN A 138 0.69 -15.60 18.21
N PHE A 139 -0.18 -14.67 17.84
CA PHE A 139 -1.20 -14.85 16.80
C PHE A 139 -0.77 -14.31 15.43
N ASN A 140 0.49 -13.90 15.26
CA ASN A 140 0.98 -13.22 14.05
C ASN A 140 0.12 -12.02 13.63
N LEU A 141 -0.44 -11.29 14.59
CA LEU A 141 -1.26 -10.11 14.35
C LEU A 141 -0.37 -8.90 14.04
N GLU A 142 0.25 -8.93 12.87
CA GLU A 142 1.01 -7.79 12.35
C GLU A 142 0.06 -6.64 11.98
N PRO A 143 0.49 -5.37 12.10
CA PRO A 143 -0.34 -4.22 11.75
C PRO A 143 -0.98 -4.30 10.35
N PRO A 144 -0.30 -4.79 9.29
CA PRO A 144 -0.93 -4.97 7.98
C PRO A 144 -2.04 -6.02 7.97
N LEU A 145 -1.88 -7.15 8.70
CA LEU A 145 -2.90 -8.19 8.80
C LEU A 145 -4.14 -7.67 9.54
N VAL A 146 -3.92 -6.95 10.66
CA VAL A 146 -5.00 -6.31 11.42
C VAL A 146 -5.74 -5.29 10.57
N ALA A 147 -5.01 -4.45 9.83
CA ALA A 147 -5.60 -3.47 8.91
C ALA A 147 -6.43 -4.14 7.80
N LEU A 148 -5.96 -5.26 7.25
CA LEU A 148 -6.70 -6.02 6.23
C LEU A 148 -8.02 -6.58 6.80
N VAL A 149 -7.96 -7.23 7.96
CA VAL A 149 -9.16 -7.82 8.60
C VAL A 149 -10.16 -6.74 8.97
N VAL A 150 -9.72 -5.66 9.60
CA VAL A 150 -10.63 -4.56 9.98
C VAL A 150 -11.18 -3.85 8.75
N GLY A 151 -10.36 -3.63 7.73
CA GLY A 151 -10.79 -3.07 6.44
C GLY A 151 -11.87 -3.92 5.77
N LEU A 152 -11.69 -5.25 5.76
CA LEU A 152 -12.68 -6.20 5.23
C LEU A 152 -14.02 -6.13 5.99
N VAL A 153 -13.96 -6.09 7.33
CA VAL A 153 -15.15 -5.96 8.17
C VAL A 153 -15.86 -4.64 7.86
N ILE A 154 -15.14 -3.51 7.86
CA ILE A 154 -15.74 -2.20 7.58
C ILE A 154 -16.37 -2.16 6.19
N ALA A 155 -15.69 -2.69 5.16
CA ALA A 155 -16.20 -2.71 3.79
C ALA A 155 -17.49 -3.53 3.64
N ASN A 156 -17.67 -4.57 4.46
CA ASN A 156 -18.88 -5.40 4.44
C ASN A 156 -20.07 -4.76 5.17
N PHE A 157 -19.83 -3.93 6.19
CA PHE A 157 -20.89 -3.35 7.02
C PHE A 157 -21.21 -1.88 6.72
N VAL A 158 -20.27 -1.11 6.17
CA VAL A 158 -20.39 0.35 6.01
C VAL A 158 -20.07 0.75 4.57
N LYS A 159 -21.01 1.45 3.93
CA LYS A 159 -20.74 2.13 2.65
C LYS A 159 -19.93 3.40 2.92
N LEU A 160 -18.68 3.41 2.49
CA LEU A 160 -17.81 4.58 2.64
C LEU A 160 -18.31 5.74 1.75
N PRO A 161 -18.34 6.97 2.28
CA PRO A 161 -18.80 8.13 1.53
C PRO A 161 -17.77 8.59 0.49
N ARG A 162 -18.24 9.11 -0.66
CA ARG A 162 -17.42 9.51 -1.82
C ARG A 162 -16.31 10.53 -1.53
N TRP A 163 -16.40 11.32 -0.46
CA TRP A 163 -15.33 12.26 -0.10
C TRP A 163 -14.07 11.54 0.40
N MET A 164 -14.20 10.28 0.85
CA MET A 164 -13.09 9.47 1.32
C MET A 164 -12.16 9.00 0.18
N ASP A 165 -12.67 8.95 -1.06
CA ASP A 165 -11.90 8.58 -2.26
C ASP A 165 -10.68 9.50 -2.46
N ALA A 166 -10.76 10.75 -1.96
CA ALA A 166 -9.67 11.71 -2.04
C ALA A 166 -8.41 11.30 -1.24
N ALA A 167 -8.56 10.52 -0.16
CA ALA A 167 -7.41 10.01 0.60
C ALA A 167 -7.19 8.50 0.45
N PHE A 168 -8.08 7.73 -0.17
CA PHE A 168 -7.81 6.33 -0.51
C PHE A 168 -6.96 6.18 -1.78
N ARG A 169 -5.86 6.94 -1.86
CA ARG A 169 -4.90 6.89 -2.96
C ARG A 169 -3.88 5.78 -2.69
N VAL A 170 -4.37 4.54 -2.68
CA VAL A 170 -3.62 3.35 -2.24
C VAL A 170 -2.29 3.23 -3.00
N GLU A 171 -2.30 3.47 -4.32
CA GLU A 171 -1.08 3.45 -5.13
C GLU A 171 -0.05 4.49 -4.68
N TYR A 172 -0.48 5.72 -4.40
CA TYR A 172 0.42 6.79 -3.95
C TYR A 172 1.08 6.45 -2.61
N PHE A 173 0.29 5.99 -1.62
CA PHE A 173 0.83 5.61 -0.31
C PHE A 173 1.73 4.36 -0.37
N ILE A 174 1.35 3.34 -1.16
CA ILE A 174 2.18 2.14 -1.33
C ILE A 174 3.50 2.49 -2.03
N LYS A 175 3.47 3.29 -3.11
CA LYS A 175 4.67 3.70 -3.85
C LYS A 175 5.61 4.51 -2.95
N LEU A 176 5.07 5.49 -2.22
CA LEU A 176 5.86 6.28 -1.26
C LEU A 176 6.44 5.41 -0.14
N GLY A 177 5.64 4.48 0.39
CA GLY A 177 6.09 3.50 1.39
C GLY A 177 7.24 2.63 0.89
N ILE A 178 7.18 2.12 -0.34
CA ILE A 178 8.26 1.32 -0.95
C ILE A 178 9.55 2.14 -1.10
N VAL A 179 9.44 3.41 -1.53
CA VAL A 179 10.62 4.30 -1.65
C VAL A 179 11.25 4.55 -0.28
N LEU A 180 10.45 4.84 0.74
CA LEU A 180 10.94 5.05 2.11
C LEU A 180 11.50 3.75 2.74
N LEU A 181 10.87 2.60 2.48
CA LEU A 181 11.38 1.30 2.92
C LEU A 181 12.75 1.00 2.28
N GLY A 182 12.92 1.37 1.00
CA GLY A 182 14.20 1.29 0.30
C GLY A 182 15.32 2.07 1.01
N ALA A 183 15.01 3.22 1.62
CA ALA A 183 15.99 4.00 2.40
C ALA A 183 16.48 3.26 3.65
N THR A 184 15.67 2.36 4.22
CA THR A 184 16.04 1.52 5.37
C THR A 184 16.73 0.22 4.96
N PHE A 185 16.80 -0.08 3.66
CA PHE A 185 17.27 -1.36 3.16
C PHE A 185 18.80 -1.50 3.30
N PRO A 186 19.31 -2.48 4.07
CA PRO A 186 20.73 -2.63 4.31
C PRO A 186 21.41 -3.30 3.11
N ILE A 187 21.83 -2.48 2.14
CA ILE A 187 22.49 -2.93 0.90
C ILE A 187 23.72 -3.79 1.20
N THR A 188 24.44 -3.52 2.29
CA THR A 188 25.63 -4.30 2.71
C THR A 188 25.29 -5.74 3.12
N LEU A 189 24.17 -5.93 3.84
CA LEU A 189 23.69 -7.28 4.20
C LEU A 189 23.21 -8.03 2.96
N VAL A 190 22.59 -7.33 2.01
CA VAL A 190 22.15 -7.93 0.75
C VAL A 190 23.29 -8.20 -0.20
N LEU A 191 24.38 -7.45 -0.22
CA LEU A 191 25.52 -7.80 -1.08
C LEU A 191 26.26 -9.05 -0.57
N THR A 192 26.32 -9.22 0.75
CA THR A 192 27.00 -10.34 1.39
C THR A 192 26.16 -11.61 1.45
N ALA A 193 24.88 -11.50 1.81
CA ALA A 193 23.94 -12.63 1.83
C ALA A 193 23.13 -12.79 0.53
N GLY A 194 23.28 -11.86 -0.41
CA GLY A 194 22.43 -11.69 -1.60
C GLY A 194 22.29 -12.90 -2.49
N PRO A 195 23.38 -13.59 -2.86
CA PRO A 195 23.25 -14.74 -3.75
C PRO A 195 22.35 -15.83 -3.16
N VAL A 196 22.48 -16.11 -1.86
CA VAL A 196 21.67 -17.11 -1.16
C VAL A 196 20.24 -16.60 -0.97
N ALA A 197 20.07 -15.34 -0.54
CA ALA A 197 18.75 -14.74 -0.34
C ALA A 197 17.94 -14.63 -1.64
N ILE A 198 18.57 -14.22 -2.74
CA ILE A 198 17.95 -14.12 -4.06
C ILE A 198 17.62 -15.51 -4.61
N ALA A 199 18.52 -16.48 -4.48
CA ALA A 199 18.25 -17.86 -4.89
C ALA A 199 17.06 -18.44 -4.11
N GLN A 200 17.05 -18.29 -2.79
CA GLN A 200 15.96 -18.75 -1.93
C GLN A 200 14.63 -18.06 -2.27
N ALA A 201 14.62 -16.73 -2.40
CA ALA A 201 13.41 -15.98 -2.77
C ALA A 201 12.86 -16.41 -4.14
N THR A 202 13.75 -16.65 -5.11
CA THR A 202 13.37 -17.11 -6.45
C THR A 202 12.77 -18.51 -6.41
N ILE A 203 13.41 -19.45 -5.69
CA ILE A 203 12.90 -20.81 -5.54
C ILE A 203 11.53 -20.81 -4.86
N ILE A 204 11.39 -20.11 -3.73
CA ILE A 204 10.12 -20.03 -2.99
C ILE A 204 9.03 -19.41 -3.87
N SER A 205 9.34 -18.33 -4.58
CA SER A 205 8.39 -17.67 -5.47
C SER A 205 7.92 -18.59 -6.60
N LEU A 206 8.85 -19.28 -7.29
CA LEU A 206 8.50 -20.20 -8.37
C LEU A 206 7.68 -21.41 -7.88
N VAL A 207 8.09 -22.00 -6.75
CA VAL A 207 7.38 -23.15 -6.15
C VAL A 207 5.97 -22.72 -5.72
N THR A 208 5.83 -21.58 -5.05
CA THR A 208 4.54 -21.07 -4.60
C THR A 208 3.65 -20.71 -5.79
N CYS A 209 4.18 -20.00 -6.79
CA CYS A 209 3.44 -19.65 -8.01
C CYS A 209 2.93 -20.90 -8.73
N THR A 210 3.81 -21.89 -8.93
CA THR A 210 3.46 -23.14 -9.62
C THR A 210 2.44 -23.94 -8.84
N THR A 211 2.57 -23.99 -7.52
CA THR A 211 1.64 -24.71 -6.63
C THR A 211 0.25 -24.08 -6.69
N ILE A 212 0.15 -22.75 -6.55
CA ILE A 212 -1.13 -22.03 -6.61
C ILE A 212 -1.75 -22.17 -8.00
N TYR A 213 -0.97 -22.00 -9.07
CA TYR A 213 -1.47 -22.17 -10.44
C TYR A 213 -1.99 -23.60 -10.69
N PHE A 214 -1.23 -24.61 -10.26
CA PHE A 214 -1.62 -26.01 -10.44
C PHE A 214 -2.87 -26.35 -9.63
N LEU A 215 -2.95 -25.97 -8.35
CA LEU A 215 -4.15 -26.17 -7.54
C LEU A 215 -5.35 -25.43 -8.14
N GLY A 216 -5.16 -24.17 -8.52
CA GLY A 216 -6.22 -23.34 -9.11
C GLY A 216 -6.81 -23.98 -10.36
N THR A 217 -5.96 -24.49 -11.25
CA THR A 217 -6.39 -25.05 -12.54
C THR A 217 -6.91 -26.50 -12.40
N ARG A 218 -6.28 -27.34 -11.58
CA ARG A 218 -6.57 -28.80 -11.50
C ARG A 218 -7.57 -29.16 -10.40
N VAL A 219 -7.55 -28.49 -9.26
CA VAL A 219 -8.39 -28.83 -8.10
C VAL A 219 -9.63 -27.94 -8.07
N PHE A 220 -9.46 -26.63 -8.27
CA PHE A 220 -10.54 -25.66 -8.17
C PHE A 220 -11.19 -25.31 -9.53
N GLY A 221 -10.62 -25.77 -10.65
CA GLY A 221 -11.18 -25.58 -11.99
C GLY A 221 -11.24 -24.12 -12.45
N LEU A 222 -10.41 -23.24 -11.91
CA LEU A 222 -10.34 -21.82 -12.30
C LEU A 222 -9.79 -21.67 -13.74
N ASP A 223 -10.18 -20.60 -14.42
CA ASP A 223 -9.59 -20.22 -15.70
C ASP A 223 -8.07 -20.02 -15.56
N ARG A 224 -7.30 -20.45 -16.57
CA ARG A 224 -5.82 -20.40 -16.54
C ARG A 224 -5.31 -18.98 -16.34
N LYS A 225 -6.01 -17.98 -16.87
CA LYS A 225 -5.65 -16.56 -16.70
C LYS A 225 -5.82 -16.11 -15.26
N LEU A 226 -6.95 -16.45 -14.63
CA LEU A 226 -7.21 -16.14 -13.22
C LEU A 226 -6.25 -16.90 -12.30
N ALA A 227 -6.01 -18.19 -12.56
CA ALA A 227 -5.04 -18.99 -11.81
C ALA A 227 -3.61 -18.44 -11.93
N ALA A 228 -3.22 -17.88 -13.09
CA ALA A 228 -1.92 -17.24 -13.26
C ALA A 228 -1.83 -15.91 -12.48
N VAL A 229 -2.89 -15.09 -12.49
CA VAL A 229 -2.95 -13.84 -11.72
C VAL A 229 -2.90 -14.10 -10.22
N LEU A 230 -3.65 -15.09 -9.74
CA LEU A 230 -3.63 -15.54 -8.34
C LEU A 230 -2.29 -16.15 -7.96
N GLY A 231 -1.71 -16.96 -8.84
CA GLY A 231 -0.43 -17.62 -8.61
C GLY A 231 0.71 -16.63 -8.41
N VAL A 232 0.87 -15.69 -9.34
CA VAL A 232 1.93 -14.68 -9.26
C VAL A 232 1.62 -13.65 -8.17
N GLY A 233 0.37 -13.23 -8.00
CA GLY A 233 -0.02 -12.30 -6.94
C GLY A 233 0.19 -12.88 -5.53
N GLY A 234 -0.09 -14.17 -5.36
CA GLY A 234 0.11 -14.88 -4.10
C GLY A 234 1.56 -15.27 -3.82
N SER A 235 2.39 -15.42 -4.86
CA SER A 235 3.81 -15.80 -4.71
C SER A 235 4.78 -14.62 -4.73
N VAL A 236 4.38 -13.47 -5.28
CA VAL A 236 5.20 -12.26 -5.43
C VAL A 236 4.40 -11.06 -4.98
N CYS A 237 4.94 -10.29 -4.03
CA CYS A 237 4.63 -8.90 -3.62
C CYS A 237 3.21 -8.30 -3.88
N GLY A 238 2.16 -9.11 -3.96
CA GLY A 238 0.75 -8.71 -4.03
C GLY A 238 0.29 -8.09 -5.36
N VAL A 239 -0.50 -7.02 -5.23
CA VAL A 239 -1.36 -6.47 -6.30
C VAL A 239 -0.57 -5.96 -7.51
N SER A 240 0.65 -5.43 -7.32
CA SER A 240 1.48 -4.97 -8.43
C SER A 240 1.95 -6.12 -9.33
N ALA A 241 2.27 -7.27 -8.74
CA ALA A 241 2.63 -8.48 -9.47
C ALA A 241 1.41 -9.06 -10.21
N SER A 242 0.23 -9.05 -9.56
CA SER A 242 -1.05 -9.42 -10.19
C SER A 242 -1.38 -8.54 -11.40
N MET A 243 -1.18 -7.23 -11.31
CA MET A 243 -1.42 -6.29 -12.41
C MET A 243 -0.47 -6.53 -13.58
N ALA A 244 0.82 -6.73 -13.29
CA ALA A 244 1.83 -7.00 -14.32
C ALA A 244 1.57 -8.31 -15.08
N ILE A 245 1.23 -9.39 -14.35
CA ILE A 245 0.93 -10.67 -14.99
C ILE A 245 -0.42 -10.63 -15.73
N ALA A 246 -1.43 -9.94 -15.20
CA ALA A 246 -2.74 -9.79 -15.85
C ALA A 246 -2.60 -9.17 -17.24
N ALA A 247 -1.77 -8.13 -17.37
CA ALA A 247 -1.43 -7.54 -18.67
C ALA A 247 -0.69 -8.51 -19.60
N SER A 248 0.18 -9.36 -19.05
CA SER A 248 0.98 -10.32 -19.81
C SER A 248 0.18 -11.52 -20.33
N VAL A 249 -0.79 -12.02 -19.55
CA VAL A 249 -1.64 -13.18 -19.91
C VAL A 249 -2.97 -12.78 -20.55
N GLY A 250 -3.21 -11.48 -20.71
CA GLY A 250 -4.47 -10.94 -21.23
C GLY A 250 -5.68 -11.34 -20.37
N ALA A 251 -5.55 -11.19 -19.06
CA ALA A 251 -6.64 -11.40 -18.11
C ALA A 251 -7.71 -10.29 -18.24
N LYS A 252 -8.96 -10.64 -17.96
CA LYS A 252 -10.07 -9.66 -17.97
C LYS A 252 -9.99 -8.76 -16.74
N LYS A 253 -10.60 -7.57 -16.80
CA LYS A 253 -10.68 -6.64 -15.65
C LYS A 253 -11.31 -7.29 -14.42
N ASP A 254 -12.22 -8.24 -14.62
CA ASP A 254 -12.88 -8.99 -13.53
C ASP A 254 -11.95 -9.96 -12.77
N HIS A 255 -10.72 -10.17 -13.27
CA HIS A 255 -9.72 -11.03 -12.64
C HIS A 255 -8.74 -10.25 -11.73
N LEU A 256 -8.95 -8.95 -11.57
CA LEU A 256 -8.10 -8.02 -10.80
C LEU A 256 -8.82 -7.45 -9.58
#